data_AF-A0A1F8QUX8-F1
#
_entry.id   AF-A0A1F8QUX8-F1
#
_cell.length_a   1.000
_cell.length_b   1.000
_cell.length_c   1.000
_cell.angle_alpha   90.00
_cell.angle_beta   90.00
_cell.angle_gamma   90.00
#
_symmetry.space_group_name_H-M   'P 1'
#
loop_
_entity.id
_entity.type
_entity.pdbx_description
1 polymer ?
#
loop_
_entity_poly.entity_id
_entity_poly.type
_entity_poly.pdbx_seq_one_letter_code
_entity_poly.pdbx_strand_id
1 'polypeptide(L)'
;MGKKRISLWTSRLHVSFMHAIILYMKWKLTAPAIVLVAGLVTTGIAVFANALGLDQHPGWGRVRIAALVLGIFMALCVALYYRYTEKVLFLTRKFRSFIEAHPVVSPLRGNQAMVYLSGLYRNYGFTLPVFILVILTYIWFISSGTWTTWISPTRYYADLARGFLKGQLYLPTKVDPNLLEMSDPYDLTERIRLGIQMPMDVSLYKGRYYLYWGPVPALALILVNPFIQGRVGDLFLVFGFVCGIFLLQFLLVVTLWDRYFHNLPRRILGFSIFLVGLAGPVTFMLNNFHGARIYEAAVSGGQFFLMGGFMVALTALTGPPSGWRFAFAGIFWALAIGTRLTMALPSGIMVLLVVWWILRSNYLPSMKIKNLIALGLPLAVGFMCLGWYNWARFGSPTESGLYYQMPTGVQEHYDDLFGLIYVVQNLYNYLLHPFIVRPQFPFIFADSGKTTAIFSSYPLPGLYGAQQITGLLCSSPFVLFAIGPVWGLFSSPFRKRRADSFGNDTERKFLNWITFSLSGSFLVAFGILLAYSWVAMRFLEDFMPSLILLSVIGFWQGYQFLSRKPTGKRLYTIFGIALASASILISTLLAISTNDARFELIRLFTFPK
;
A
#
# COMPACT_ATOMS: atom_id res chain seq x y z
N MET A 1 -15.35 -5.38 64.51
CA MET A 1 -14.22 -4.86 63.68
C MET A 1 -14.71 -4.15 62.39
N GLY A 2 -15.62 -3.15 62.47
CA GLY A 2 -16.31 -2.63 61.26
C GLY A 2 -15.73 -1.36 60.59
N LYS A 3 -15.36 -0.33 61.36
CA LYS A 3 -15.14 1.03 60.78
C LYS A 3 -13.70 1.37 60.34
N LYS A 4 -12.65 0.68 60.84
CA LYS A 4 -11.24 0.99 60.48
C LYS A 4 -10.78 0.50 59.10
N ARG A 5 -11.53 -0.36 58.41
CA ARG A 5 -11.12 -0.88 57.07
C ARG A 5 -11.52 0.02 55.89
N ILE A 6 -12.45 0.96 56.05
CA ILE A 6 -12.99 1.75 54.93
C ILE A 6 -12.12 2.99 54.62
N SER A 7 -11.51 3.64 55.62
CA SER A 7 -10.64 4.83 55.40
C SER A 7 -9.28 4.52 54.76
N LEU A 8 -8.78 3.29 54.89
CA LEU A 8 -7.53 2.83 54.26
C LEU A 8 -7.69 2.50 52.77
N TRP A 9 -8.92 2.23 52.31
CA TRP A 9 -9.20 2.01 50.89
C TRP A 9 -9.43 3.31 50.13
N THR A 10 -10.16 4.27 50.72
CA THR A 10 -10.42 5.58 50.08
C THR A 10 -9.14 6.40 49.89
N SER A 11 -8.22 6.39 50.87
CA SER A 11 -6.92 7.05 50.76
C SER A 11 -6.01 6.42 49.68
N ARG A 12 -5.92 5.09 49.61
CA ARG A 12 -5.15 4.40 48.53
C ARG A 12 -5.75 4.62 47.14
N LEU A 13 -7.07 4.66 47.01
CA LEU A 13 -7.74 4.98 45.74
C LEU A 13 -7.46 6.42 45.29
N HIS A 14 -7.49 7.41 46.20
CA HIS A 14 -7.12 8.79 45.88
C HIS A 14 -5.67 8.92 45.40
N VAL A 15 -4.70 8.31 46.11
CA VAL A 15 -3.28 8.36 45.72
C VAL A 15 -3.02 7.69 44.37
N SER A 16 -3.70 6.57 44.08
CA SER A 16 -3.59 5.85 42.80
C SER A 16 -4.23 6.62 41.64
N PHE A 17 -5.38 7.25 41.87
CA PHE A 17 -6.07 8.08 40.88
C PHE A 17 -5.28 9.36 40.58
N MET A 18 -4.74 10.04 41.59
CA MET A 18 -3.80 11.15 41.38
C MET A 18 -2.55 10.71 40.62
N HIS A 19 -1.95 9.55 40.94
CA HIS A 19 -0.81 9.03 40.18
C HIS A 19 -1.17 8.74 38.71
N ALA A 20 -2.35 8.20 38.44
CA ALA A 20 -2.84 7.97 37.08
C ALA A 20 -3.06 9.30 36.31
N ILE A 21 -3.61 10.33 36.98
CA ILE A 21 -3.76 11.68 36.41
C ILE A 21 -2.39 12.31 36.14
N ILE A 22 -1.45 12.24 37.09
CA ILE A 22 -0.08 12.76 36.94
C ILE A 22 0.67 12.04 35.82
N LEU A 23 0.52 10.72 35.68
CA LEU A 23 1.06 9.94 34.56
C LEU A 23 0.40 10.29 33.23
N TYR A 24 -0.92 10.49 33.20
CA TYR A 24 -1.68 10.92 32.02
C TYR A 24 -1.27 12.33 31.58
N MET A 25 -1.14 13.27 32.52
CA MET A 25 -0.65 14.63 32.27
C MET A 25 0.79 14.59 31.76
N LYS A 26 1.70 13.88 32.45
CA LYS A 26 3.09 13.68 31.99
C LYS A 26 3.12 13.10 30.57
N TRP A 27 2.30 12.11 30.23
CA TRP A 27 2.31 11.51 28.88
C TRP A 27 1.68 12.39 27.80
N LYS A 28 0.63 13.15 28.15
CA LYS A 28 0.00 14.15 27.27
C LYS A 28 0.97 15.30 26.96
N LEU A 29 1.88 15.61 27.89
CA LEU A 29 3.00 16.54 27.74
C LEU A 29 4.18 15.97 26.94
N THR A 30 4.64 14.75 27.23
CA THR A 30 5.93 14.25 26.68
C THR A 30 5.95 14.01 25.18
N ALA A 31 4.91 13.44 24.56
CA ALA A 31 4.99 13.11 23.13
C ALA A 31 5.00 14.38 22.23
N PRO A 32 4.14 15.39 22.46
CA PRO A 32 4.27 16.67 21.78
C PRO A 32 5.56 17.40 22.16
N ALA A 33 6.05 17.29 23.40
CA ALA A 33 7.34 17.88 23.77
C ALA A 33 8.52 17.27 22.98
N ILE A 34 8.51 15.97 22.67
CA ILE A 34 9.52 15.34 21.81
C ILE A 34 9.46 15.90 20.38
N VAL A 35 8.27 16.07 19.81
CA VAL A 35 8.12 16.66 18.45
C VAL A 35 8.47 18.16 18.45
N LEU A 36 8.21 18.89 19.54
CA LEU A 36 8.61 20.29 19.72
C LEU A 36 10.12 20.42 19.85
N VAL A 37 10.76 19.57 20.67
CA VAL A 37 12.22 19.52 20.81
C VAL A 37 12.86 19.14 19.47
N ALA A 38 12.32 18.15 18.74
CA ALA A 38 12.79 17.83 17.40
C ALA A 38 12.66 19.03 16.44
N GLY A 39 11.50 19.70 16.39
CA GLY A 39 11.29 20.89 15.56
C GLY A 39 12.22 22.05 15.93
N LEU A 40 12.42 22.32 17.22
CA LEU A 40 13.35 23.34 17.72
C LEU A 40 14.81 22.99 17.42
N VAL A 41 15.21 21.72 17.54
CA VAL A 41 16.54 21.24 17.17
C VAL A 41 16.77 21.34 15.66
N THR A 42 15.81 20.94 14.82
CA THR A 42 15.89 21.12 13.35
C THR A 42 15.95 22.61 12.96
N THR A 43 15.20 23.47 13.66
CA THR A 43 15.25 24.93 13.49
C THR A 43 16.63 25.48 13.89
N GLY A 44 17.18 25.04 15.04
CA GLY A 44 18.49 25.45 15.53
C GLY A 44 19.62 25.00 14.60
N ILE A 45 19.58 23.75 14.12
CA ILE A 45 20.52 23.22 13.11
C ILE A 45 20.45 24.07 11.84
N ALA A 46 19.26 24.46 11.38
CA ALA A 46 19.12 25.35 10.22
C ALA A 46 19.67 26.76 10.47
N VAL A 47 19.41 27.36 11.63
CA VAL A 47 19.92 28.70 11.99
C VAL A 47 21.44 28.71 12.13
N PHE A 48 22.02 27.72 12.83
CA PHE A 48 23.44 27.67 13.15
C PHE A 48 24.29 26.81 12.20
N ALA A 49 23.72 26.33 11.08
CA ALA A 49 24.38 25.41 10.13
C ALA A 49 25.81 25.80 9.77
N ASN A 50 26.05 27.09 9.47
CA ASN A 50 27.38 27.59 9.10
C ASN A 50 28.36 27.60 10.29
N ALA A 51 27.93 28.08 11.47
CA ALA A 51 28.76 28.08 12.69
C ALA A 51 29.06 26.67 13.22
N LEU A 52 28.22 25.68 12.88
CA LEU A 52 28.42 24.26 13.19
C LEU A 52 29.23 23.51 12.11
N GLY A 53 29.69 24.18 11.04
CA GLY A 53 30.42 23.56 9.94
C GLY A 53 29.57 22.64 9.04
N LEU A 54 28.25 22.67 9.18
CA LEU A 54 27.29 21.84 8.42
C LEU A 54 26.92 22.45 7.07
N ASP A 55 27.14 23.75 6.88
CA ASP A 55 26.94 24.45 5.60
C ASP A 55 28.10 25.42 5.36
N GLN A 56 28.91 25.18 4.33
CA GLN A 56 30.07 26.01 4.00
C GLN A 56 29.68 27.34 3.33
N HIS A 57 28.43 27.50 2.89
CA HIS A 57 27.96 28.77 2.33
C HIS A 57 27.37 29.67 3.44
N PRO A 58 27.79 30.94 3.53
CA PRO A 58 27.27 31.85 4.56
C PRO A 58 25.80 32.28 4.33
N GLY A 59 25.29 32.13 3.10
CA GLY A 59 23.92 32.51 2.72
C GLY A 59 22.83 31.55 3.20
N TRP A 60 21.58 31.94 2.97
CA TRP A 60 20.41 31.09 3.22
C TRP A 60 20.07 30.23 2.01
N GLY A 61 20.78 29.11 1.86
CA GLY A 61 20.49 28.12 0.82
C GLY A 61 19.09 27.53 0.94
N ARG A 62 18.49 27.09 -0.18
CA ARG A 62 17.12 26.51 -0.21
C ARG A 62 16.94 25.34 0.77
N VAL A 63 18.00 24.56 1.04
CA VAL A 63 18.02 23.46 2.03
C VAL A 63 17.92 23.99 3.45
N ARG A 64 18.68 25.05 3.78
CA ARG A 64 18.64 25.74 5.09
C ARG A 64 17.27 26.36 5.33
N ILE A 65 16.67 26.96 4.30
CA ILE A 65 15.27 27.46 4.33
C ILE A 65 14.28 26.30 4.50
N ALA A 66 14.43 25.18 3.77
CA ALA A 66 13.52 24.03 3.91
C ALA A 66 13.60 23.35 5.28
N ALA A 67 14.81 23.22 5.86
CA ALA A 67 15.01 22.72 7.21
C ALA A 67 14.45 23.68 8.27
N LEU A 68 14.62 25.00 8.09
CA LEU A 68 14.01 26.02 8.92
C LEU A 68 12.48 25.93 8.85
N VAL A 69 11.90 25.86 7.64
CA VAL A 69 10.45 25.72 7.42
C VAL A 69 9.94 24.41 8.01
N LEU A 70 10.65 23.29 7.89
CA LEU A 70 10.27 22.00 8.47
C LEU A 70 10.34 22.02 10.00
N GLY A 71 11.40 22.56 10.58
CA GLY A 71 11.56 22.70 12.04
C GLY A 71 10.50 23.61 12.65
N ILE A 72 10.27 24.78 12.03
CA ILE A 72 9.18 25.70 12.37
C ILE A 72 7.83 25.00 12.17
N PHE A 73 7.61 24.27 11.08
CA PHE A 73 6.35 23.55 10.83
C PHE A 73 6.11 22.45 11.87
N MET A 74 7.12 21.72 12.31
CA MET A 74 6.99 20.73 13.39
C MET A 74 6.68 21.39 14.74
N ALA A 75 7.37 22.46 15.08
CA ALA A 75 7.10 23.25 16.30
C ALA A 75 5.71 23.91 16.25
N LEU A 76 5.33 24.47 15.09
CA LEU A 76 4.02 25.05 14.82
C LEU A 76 2.93 23.99 14.83
N CYS A 77 3.16 22.79 14.29
CA CYS A 77 2.22 21.66 14.39
C CYS A 77 1.99 21.24 15.85
N VAL A 78 3.01 21.28 16.71
CA VAL A 78 2.82 21.06 18.16
C VAL A 78 2.09 22.22 18.82
N ALA A 79 2.44 23.47 18.49
CA ALA A 79 1.75 24.65 19.00
C ALA A 79 0.28 24.70 18.56
N LEU A 80 -0.02 24.30 17.32
CA LEU A 80 -1.35 24.17 16.75
C LEU A 80 -2.08 22.97 17.38
N TYR A 81 -1.42 21.84 17.60
CA TYR A 81 -1.98 20.71 18.32
C TYR A 81 -2.40 21.10 19.75
N TYR A 82 -1.59 21.86 20.49
CA TYR A 82 -1.99 22.34 21.82
C TYR A 82 -3.06 23.45 21.76
N ARG A 83 -2.84 24.50 20.96
CA ARG A 83 -3.71 25.69 20.90
C ARG A 83 -5.03 25.43 20.14
N TYR A 84 -5.07 24.38 19.33
CA TYR A 84 -6.21 24.01 18.50
C TYR A 84 -6.64 22.53 18.57
N THR A 85 -6.20 21.66 19.49
CA THR A 85 -6.99 20.40 19.71
C THR A 85 -8.41 20.74 20.15
N GLU A 86 -8.54 21.62 21.16
CA GLU A 86 -9.83 22.21 21.58
C GLU A 86 -10.48 23.02 20.44
N LYS A 87 -9.70 23.83 19.71
CA LYS A 87 -10.25 24.70 18.65
C LYS A 87 -10.56 24.01 17.31
N VAL A 88 -9.97 22.85 17.00
CA VAL A 88 -10.35 21.98 15.86
C VAL A 88 -11.58 21.17 16.22
N LEU A 89 -11.71 20.73 17.49
CA LEU A 89 -12.99 20.25 18.02
C LEU A 89 -14.06 21.36 18.00
N PHE A 90 -13.71 22.62 18.25
CA PHE A 90 -14.61 23.77 18.09
C PHE A 90 -14.90 24.09 16.62
N LEU A 91 -13.93 24.08 15.72
CA LEU A 91 -14.11 24.33 14.28
C LEU A 91 -14.94 23.23 13.63
N THR A 92 -14.71 21.95 13.97
CA THR A 92 -15.59 20.86 13.54
C THR A 92 -16.98 20.97 14.15
N ARG A 93 -17.13 21.43 15.41
CA ARG A 93 -18.45 21.77 15.99
C ARG A 93 -19.12 22.98 15.30
N LYS A 94 -18.35 23.99 14.86
CA LYS A 94 -18.84 25.22 14.20
C LYS A 94 -19.18 24.98 12.73
N PHE A 95 -18.37 24.17 12.04
CA PHE A 95 -18.64 23.68 10.70
C PHE A 95 -19.82 22.71 10.70
N ARG A 96 -19.94 21.87 11.74
CA ARG A 96 -21.13 21.07 12.03
C ARG A 96 -22.37 21.95 12.24
N SER A 97 -22.33 22.98 13.08
CA SER A 97 -23.49 23.86 13.27
C SER A 97 -23.78 24.76 12.05
N PHE A 98 -22.78 25.09 11.23
CA PHE A 98 -22.96 25.74 9.93
C PHE A 98 -23.66 24.82 8.93
N ILE A 99 -23.21 23.56 8.80
CA ILE A 99 -23.87 22.55 7.95
C ILE A 99 -25.27 22.22 8.47
N GLU A 100 -25.45 22.01 9.78
CA GLU A 100 -26.76 21.72 10.38
C GLU A 100 -27.75 22.91 10.32
N ALA A 101 -27.26 24.15 10.18
CA ALA A 101 -28.08 25.36 10.00
C ALA A 101 -28.24 25.77 8.53
N HIS A 102 -27.60 25.10 7.57
CA HIS A 102 -27.70 25.45 6.16
C HIS A 102 -29.11 25.11 5.63
N PRO A 103 -29.80 26.01 4.88
CA PRO A 103 -31.20 25.79 4.47
C PRO A 103 -31.46 24.55 3.60
N VAL A 104 -30.41 24.00 2.96
CA VAL A 104 -30.46 22.76 2.17
C VAL A 104 -30.44 21.51 3.07
N VAL A 105 -29.88 21.61 4.28
CA VAL A 105 -29.61 20.49 5.19
C VAL A 105 -30.60 20.45 6.35
N SER A 106 -31.12 21.61 6.79
CA SER A 106 -32.12 21.69 7.86
C SER A 106 -33.42 20.90 7.61
N PRO A 107 -33.94 20.73 6.36
CA PRO A 107 -35.12 19.89 6.10
C PRO A 107 -34.82 18.39 6.19
N LEU A 108 -33.54 18.00 6.03
CA LEU A 108 -33.11 16.59 5.97
C LEU A 108 -32.88 15.96 7.36
N ARG A 109 -33.10 16.71 8.44
CA ARG A 109 -32.85 16.28 9.83
C ARG A 109 -33.64 15.03 10.27
N GLY A 110 -34.83 14.81 9.68
CA GLY A 110 -35.65 13.62 9.94
C GLY A 110 -35.23 12.36 9.16
N ASN A 111 -34.32 12.48 8.19
CA ASN A 111 -33.92 11.36 7.35
C ASN A 111 -32.98 10.41 8.11
N GLN A 112 -33.33 9.13 8.19
CA GLN A 112 -32.52 8.09 8.85
C GLN A 112 -31.07 8.04 8.31
N ALA A 113 -30.86 8.34 7.02
CA ALA A 113 -29.52 8.42 6.43
C ALA A 113 -28.68 9.54 7.06
N MET A 114 -29.26 10.71 7.35
CA MET A 114 -28.55 11.82 8.01
C MET A 114 -28.24 11.51 9.48
N VAL A 115 -29.16 10.83 10.18
CA VAL A 115 -28.89 10.34 11.55
C VAL A 115 -27.71 9.36 11.54
N TYR A 116 -27.72 8.38 10.62
CA TYR A 116 -26.63 7.41 10.46
C TYR A 116 -25.29 8.06 10.10
N LEU A 117 -25.27 8.97 9.11
CA LEU A 117 -24.07 9.73 8.71
C LEU A 117 -23.52 10.60 9.85
N SER A 118 -24.39 11.25 10.63
CA SER A 118 -23.97 12.02 11.80
C SER A 118 -23.37 11.14 12.91
N GLY A 119 -23.89 9.91 13.07
CA GLY A 119 -23.32 8.88 13.96
C GLY A 119 -21.94 8.40 13.50
N LEU A 120 -21.79 8.11 12.21
CA LEU A 120 -20.49 7.79 11.60
C LEU A 120 -19.47 8.91 11.80
N TYR A 121 -19.85 10.17 11.52
CA TYR A 121 -18.97 11.32 11.72
C TYR A 121 -18.61 11.54 13.19
N ARG A 122 -19.55 11.37 14.13
CA ARG A 122 -19.30 11.43 15.57
C ARG A 122 -18.29 10.38 16.04
N ASN A 123 -18.33 9.19 15.46
CA ASN A 123 -17.47 8.07 15.86
C ASN A 123 -16.11 8.13 15.17
N TYR A 124 -16.06 8.46 13.87
CA TYR A 124 -14.88 8.30 13.01
C TYR A 124 -14.34 9.60 12.39
N GLY A 125 -15.02 10.74 12.52
CA GLY A 125 -14.62 12.01 11.89
C GLY A 125 -13.23 12.52 12.28
N PHE A 126 -12.66 12.00 13.38
CA PHE A 126 -11.26 12.27 13.77
C PHE A 126 -10.21 11.63 12.84
N THR A 127 -10.60 10.64 12.02
CA THR A 127 -9.73 9.96 11.06
C THR A 127 -9.67 10.69 9.71
N LEU A 128 -10.69 11.50 9.38
CA LEU A 128 -10.81 12.20 8.10
C LEU A 128 -9.63 13.15 7.81
N PRO A 129 -9.07 13.92 8.77
CA PRO A 129 -7.88 14.73 8.51
C PRO A 129 -6.65 13.90 8.13
N VAL A 130 -6.51 12.69 8.68
CA VAL A 130 -5.40 11.77 8.34
C VAL A 130 -5.61 11.22 6.93
N PHE A 131 -6.84 10.80 6.61
CA PHE A 131 -7.20 10.34 5.27
C PHE A 131 -6.92 11.41 4.20
N ILE A 132 -7.38 12.64 4.43
CA ILE A 132 -7.13 13.78 3.53
C ILE A 132 -5.64 14.06 3.39
N LEU A 133 -4.87 14.03 4.49
CA LEU A 133 -3.42 14.27 4.46
C LEU A 133 -2.68 13.23 3.59
N VAL A 134 -3.04 11.95 3.68
CA VAL A 134 -2.43 10.91 2.81
C VAL A 134 -2.76 11.17 1.33
N ILE A 135 -4.02 11.49 1.00
CA ILE A 135 -4.42 11.82 -0.38
C ILE A 135 -3.69 13.07 -0.90
N LEU A 136 -3.53 14.11 -0.07
CA LEU A 136 -2.74 15.29 -0.42
C LEU A 136 -1.25 14.95 -0.64
N THR A 137 -0.68 14.05 0.15
CA THR A 137 0.68 13.54 -0.06
C THR A 137 0.78 12.77 -1.38
N TYR A 138 -0.21 11.94 -1.74
CA TYR A 138 -0.23 11.28 -3.05
C TYR A 138 -0.32 12.27 -4.21
N ILE A 139 -1.16 13.31 -4.11
CA ILE A 139 -1.28 14.38 -5.11
C ILE A 139 0.06 15.12 -5.24
N TRP A 140 0.74 15.39 -4.12
CA TRP A 140 2.07 16.00 -4.13
C TRP A 140 3.11 15.12 -4.84
N PHE A 141 3.11 13.80 -4.60
CA PHE A 141 4.03 12.88 -5.27
C PHE A 141 3.77 12.72 -6.78
N ILE A 142 2.53 12.48 -7.22
CA ILE A 142 2.23 12.32 -8.66
C ILE A 142 2.53 13.57 -9.49
N SER A 143 2.31 14.74 -8.89
CA SER A 143 2.62 16.05 -9.50
C SER A 143 4.07 16.48 -9.32
N SER A 144 4.91 15.65 -8.67
CA SER A 144 6.28 15.98 -8.25
C SER A 144 6.39 17.38 -7.62
N GLY A 145 5.48 17.67 -6.70
CA GLY A 145 5.40 18.92 -5.93
C GLY A 145 4.71 20.10 -6.62
N THR A 146 4.31 19.97 -7.89
CA THR A 146 3.62 21.06 -8.62
C THR A 146 2.12 21.15 -8.33
N TRP A 147 1.54 20.14 -7.67
CA TRP A 147 0.11 19.91 -7.41
C TRP A 147 -0.76 19.69 -8.66
N THR A 148 -0.50 20.41 -9.75
CA THR A 148 -1.36 20.48 -10.94
C THR A 148 -0.80 19.75 -12.17
N THR A 149 0.52 19.67 -12.34
CA THR A 149 1.15 19.13 -13.56
C THR A 149 1.50 17.66 -13.41
N TRP A 150 0.72 16.77 -14.06
CA TRP A 150 0.91 15.33 -13.99
C TRP A 150 1.42 14.80 -15.34
N ILE A 151 2.70 14.40 -15.42
CA ILE A 151 3.30 13.85 -16.65
C ILE A 151 3.40 12.33 -16.51
N SER A 152 2.75 11.59 -17.41
CA SER A 152 2.85 10.13 -17.50
C SER A 152 3.83 9.75 -18.62
N PRO A 153 4.87 8.94 -18.37
CA PRO A 153 5.83 8.55 -19.39
C PRO A 153 5.27 7.52 -20.39
N THR A 154 4.22 6.78 -20.03
CA THR A 154 3.53 5.82 -20.91
C THR A 154 2.02 6.01 -20.95
N ARG A 155 1.39 5.44 -21.99
CA ARG A 155 -0.06 5.46 -22.28
C ARG A 155 -0.55 4.09 -22.80
N TYR A 156 0.14 3.01 -22.44
CA TYR A 156 -0.06 1.70 -23.04
C TYR A 156 -1.46 1.13 -22.79
N TYR A 157 -2.06 1.35 -21.62
CA TYR A 157 -3.43 0.90 -21.36
C TYR A 157 -4.48 1.70 -22.13
N ALA A 158 -4.26 3.01 -22.32
CA ALA A 158 -5.13 3.82 -23.18
C ALA A 158 -4.99 3.43 -24.66
N ASP A 159 -3.82 2.95 -25.06
CA ASP A 159 -3.56 2.47 -26.42
C ASP A 159 -4.20 1.10 -26.68
N LEU A 160 -4.10 0.17 -25.73
CA LEU A 160 -4.83 -1.10 -25.77
C LEU A 160 -6.37 -0.89 -25.76
N ALA A 161 -6.87 0.05 -24.94
CA ALA A 161 -8.28 0.43 -24.94
C ALA A 161 -8.78 0.91 -26.32
N ARG A 162 -7.95 1.62 -27.09
CA ARG A 162 -8.24 2.03 -28.47
C ARG A 162 -7.95 0.95 -29.54
N GLY A 163 -7.31 -0.15 -29.16
CA GLY A 163 -7.37 -1.40 -29.92
C GLY A 163 -8.74 -2.05 -29.76
N PHE A 164 -9.17 -2.29 -28.50
CA PHE A 164 -10.46 -2.92 -28.20
C PHE A 164 -11.66 -2.19 -28.81
N LEU A 165 -11.69 -0.85 -28.71
CA LEU A 165 -12.73 -0.02 -29.36
C LEU A 165 -12.76 -0.10 -30.89
N LYS A 166 -11.72 -0.65 -31.52
CA LYS A 166 -11.63 -0.93 -32.97
C LYS A 166 -11.78 -2.42 -33.31
N GLY A 167 -12.16 -3.26 -32.35
CA GLY A 167 -12.23 -4.71 -32.52
C GLY A 167 -10.86 -5.40 -32.64
N GLN A 168 -9.79 -4.76 -32.15
CA GLN A 168 -8.41 -5.24 -32.26
C GLN A 168 -7.85 -5.60 -30.88
N LEU A 169 -7.07 -6.68 -30.77
CA LEU A 169 -6.45 -7.11 -29.50
C LEU A 169 -4.97 -6.67 -29.37
N TYR A 170 -4.46 -5.94 -30.36
CA TYR A 170 -3.10 -5.39 -30.41
C TYR A 170 -3.09 -3.86 -30.21
N LEU A 171 -1.92 -3.31 -29.93
CA LEU A 171 -1.71 -1.87 -29.85
C LEU A 171 -1.86 -1.21 -31.24
N PRO A 172 -2.50 -0.04 -31.36
CA PRO A 172 -2.66 0.69 -32.61
C PRO A 172 -1.34 1.30 -33.15
N THR A 173 -0.21 1.04 -32.50
CA THR A 173 1.14 1.45 -32.92
C THR A 173 1.59 0.62 -34.12
N LYS A 174 2.05 1.27 -35.19
CA LYS A 174 2.66 0.58 -36.33
C LYS A 174 4.00 -0.02 -35.90
N VAL A 175 4.30 -1.23 -36.37
CA VAL A 175 5.64 -1.82 -36.26
C VAL A 175 6.54 -1.18 -37.33
N ASP A 176 7.81 -0.96 -37.01
CA ASP A 176 8.81 -0.51 -37.97
C ASP A 176 9.02 -1.60 -39.04
N PRO A 177 8.90 -1.32 -40.36
CA PRO A 177 9.16 -2.31 -41.40
C PRO A 177 10.54 -2.96 -41.27
N ASN A 178 11.57 -2.20 -40.89
CA ASN A 178 12.93 -2.74 -40.73
C ASN A 178 12.97 -3.84 -39.65
N LEU A 179 12.17 -3.71 -38.57
CA LEU A 179 12.06 -4.74 -37.52
C LEU A 179 11.37 -6.02 -38.01
N LEU A 180 10.54 -5.94 -39.06
CA LEU A 180 9.87 -7.09 -39.67
C LEU A 180 10.75 -7.78 -40.73
N GLU A 181 11.74 -7.07 -41.26
CA GLU A 181 12.71 -7.56 -42.25
C GLU A 181 13.96 -8.20 -41.61
N MET A 182 14.18 -7.98 -40.30
CA MET A 182 15.25 -8.64 -39.54
C MET A 182 15.11 -10.17 -39.55
N SER A 183 16.24 -10.88 -39.65
CA SER A 183 16.30 -12.34 -39.50
C SER A 183 15.87 -12.81 -38.12
N ASP A 184 16.24 -12.08 -37.07
CA ASP A 184 15.70 -12.25 -35.73
C ASP A 184 15.28 -10.89 -35.12
N PRO A 185 13.97 -10.55 -35.14
CA PRO A 185 13.46 -9.35 -34.48
C PRO A 185 13.69 -9.29 -32.96
N TYR A 186 14.10 -10.39 -32.32
CA TYR A 186 14.34 -10.48 -30.88
C TYR A 186 15.80 -10.16 -30.46
N ASP A 187 16.77 -10.17 -31.39
CA ASP A 187 18.17 -9.81 -31.11
C ASP A 187 18.29 -8.33 -30.69
N LEU A 188 18.78 -8.08 -29.47
CA LEU A 188 19.01 -6.72 -28.96
C LEU A 188 20.25 -6.06 -29.58
N THR A 189 21.30 -6.81 -29.82
CA THR A 189 22.55 -6.33 -30.42
C THR A 189 22.32 -5.88 -31.85
N GLU A 190 21.58 -6.65 -32.64
CA GLU A 190 21.27 -6.30 -34.03
C GLU A 190 20.33 -5.09 -34.11
N ARG A 191 19.25 -5.04 -33.30
CA ARG A 191 18.36 -3.85 -33.24
C ARG A 191 19.10 -2.57 -32.87
N ILE A 192 20.03 -2.63 -31.91
CA ILE A 192 20.87 -1.47 -31.52
C ILE A 192 21.77 -1.05 -32.68
N ARG A 193 22.41 -2.01 -33.38
CA ARG A 193 23.25 -1.75 -34.55
C ARG A 193 22.48 -1.06 -35.68
N LEU A 194 21.23 -1.48 -35.92
CA LEU A 194 20.34 -0.92 -36.95
C LEU A 194 19.61 0.36 -36.51
N GLY A 195 19.74 0.78 -35.24
CA GLY A 195 19.12 2.00 -34.71
C GLY A 195 17.58 1.94 -34.61
N ILE A 196 16.99 0.75 -34.65
CA ILE A 196 15.53 0.55 -34.70
C ILE A 196 14.90 0.97 -33.37
N GLN A 197 13.97 1.92 -33.42
CA GLN A 197 13.23 2.40 -32.25
C GLN A 197 11.89 1.68 -32.10
N MET A 198 11.61 1.16 -30.90
CA MET A 198 10.36 0.49 -30.59
C MET A 198 9.86 0.80 -29.18
N PRO A 199 8.56 0.58 -28.87
CA PRO A 199 8.06 0.62 -27.51
C PRO A 199 8.77 -0.43 -26.62
N MET A 200 9.12 -0.06 -25.39
CA MET A 200 9.68 -1.00 -24.40
C MET A 200 8.61 -1.94 -23.83
N ASP A 201 8.97 -3.20 -23.57
CA ASP A 201 8.15 -4.20 -22.86
C ASP A 201 6.79 -4.48 -23.50
N VAL A 202 6.79 -4.49 -24.83
CA VAL A 202 5.71 -4.99 -25.67
C VAL A 202 6.10 -6.35 -26.26
N SER A 203 5.08 -7.12 -26.62
CA SER A 203 5.23 -8.43 -27.23
C SER A 203 5.04 -8.33 -28.75
N LEU A 204 6.02 -8.69 -29.57
CA LEU A 204 5.86 -8.71 -31.03
C LEU A 204 5.37 -10.09 -31.47
N TYR A 205 4.23 -10.17 -32.15
CA TYR A 205 3.73 -11.44 -32.67
C TYR A 205 2.98 -11.21 -33.98
N LYS A 206 3.29 -12.01 -35.02
CA LYS A 206 2.69 -11.91 -36.37
C LYS A 206 2.60 -10.46 -36.89
N GLY A 207 3.68 -9.70 -36.77
CA GLY A 207 3.78 -8.32 -37.24
C GLY A 207 2.94 -7.29 -36.46
N ARG A 208 2.55 -7.58 -35.22
CA ARG A 208 1.76 -6.67 -34.35
C ARG A 208 2.36 -6.60 -32.94
N TYR A 209 2.26 -5.44 -32.30
CA TYR A 209 2.61 -5.26 -30.89
C TYR A 209 1.42 -5.56 -29.96
N TYR A 210 1.64 -6.40 -28.97
CA TYR A 210 0.69 -6.73 -27.90
C TYR A 210 1.26 -6.33 -26.54
N LEU A 211 0.42 -6.33 -25.51
CA LEU A 211 0.84 -6.23 -24.11
C LEU A 211 0.72 -7.60 -23.44
N TYR A 212 1.78 -8.08 -22.80
CA TYR A 212 1.70 -9.27 -21.95
C TYR A 212 1.03 -9.00 -20.59
N TRP A 213 0.93 -7.72 -20.22
CA TRP A 213 0.17 -7.24 -19.07
C TRP A 213 -1.33 -7.50 -19.23
N GLY A 214 -2.02 -7.72 -18.11
CA GLY A 214 -3.43 -8.08 -18.11
C GLY A 214 -4.34 -6.96 -18.66
N PRO A 215 -5.41 -7.30 -19.41
CA PRO A 215 -6.24 -6.32 -20.12
C PRO A 215 -7.14 -5.45 -19.23
N VAL A 216 -7.33 -5.80 -17.96
CA VAL A 216 -8.36 -5.18 -17.10
C VAL A 216 -8.22 -3.66 -16.93
N PRO A 217 -7.03 -3.05 -16.74
CA PRO A 217 -6.93 -1.60 -16.67
C PRO A 217 -7.31 -0.88 -17.97
N ALA A 218 -7.10 -1.50 -19.14
CA ALA A 218 -7.60 -0.97 -20.41
C ALA A 218 -9.13 -1.08 -20.52
N LEU A 219 -9.73 -2.18 -20.04
CA LEU A 219 -11.19 -2.32 -19.95
C LEU A 219 -11.80 -1.28 -19.00
N ALA A 220 -11.16 -1.01 -17.86
CA ALA A 220 -11.57 0.05 -16.95
C ALA A 220 -11.52 1.44 -17.62
N LEU A 221 -10.48 1.73 -18.42
CA LEU A 221 -10.43 2.97 -19.22
C LEU A 221 -11.56 3.05 -20.23
N ILE A 222 -12.00 1.97 -20.88
CA ILE A 222 -13.12 2.02 -21.84
C ILE A 222 -14.41 2.53 -21.17
N LEU A 223 -14.68 2.11 -19.93
CA LEU A 223 -15.86 2.56 -19.17
C LEU A 223 -15.77 4.04 -18.75
N VAL A 224 -14.56 4.57 -18.59
CA VAL A 224 -14.31 5.92 -18.06
C VAL A 224 -14.01 6.95 -19.17
N ASN A 225 -13.48 6.52 -20.31
CA ASN A 225 -13.15 7.36 -21.47
C ASN A 225 -14.31 8.28 -21.95
N PRO A 226 -15.61 7.88 -21.92
CA PRO A 226 -16.70 8.80 -22.27
C PRO A 226 -16.80 10.04 -21.38
N PHE A 227 -16.19 10.00 -20.19
CA PHE A 227 -16.24 11.07 -19.18
C PHE A 227 -14.91 11.84 -19.05
N ILE A 228 -13.86 11.45 -19.77
CA ILE A 228 -12.53 12.09 -19.71
C ILE A 228 -12.06 12.49 -21.11
N GLN A 229 -11.67 13.75 -21.26
CA GLN A 229 -11.11 14.26 -22.51
C GLN A 229 -9.63 13.85 -22.65
N GLY A 230 -9.28 13.19 -23.76
CA GLY A 230 -7.89 12.91 -24.15
C GLY A 230 -7.36 11.51 -23.79
N ARG A 231 -6.09 11.23 -24.16
CA ARG A 231 -5.41 9.96 -23.85
C ARG A 231 -4.87 9.98 -22.42
N VAL A 232 -5.62 9.35 -21.51
CA VAL A 232 -5.21 9.09 -20.12
C VAL A 232 -3.85 8.38 -20.10
N GLY A 233 -2.94 8.84 -19.23
CA GLY A 233 -1.65 8.19 -19.02
C GLY A 233 -1.71 7.06 -18.00
N ASP A 234 -0.83 6.07 -18.11
CA ASP A 234 -0.82 4.93 -17.19
C ASP A 234 -0.60 5.38 -15.72
N LEU A 235 0.11 6.48 -15.48
CA LEU A 235 0.29 7.08 -14.15
C LEU A 235 -1.03 7.54 -13.48
N PHE A 236 -2.05 7.90 -14.26
CA PHE A 236 -3.38 8.22 -13.72
C PHE A 236 -4.11 6.97 -13.20
N LEU A 237 -3.90 5.82 -13.86
CA LEU A 237 -4.37 4.53 -13.36
C LEU A 237 -3.63 4.14 -12.08
N VAL A 238 -2.30 4.33 -12.00
CA VAL A 238 -1.53 4.14 -10.76
C VAL A 238 -2.15 4.95 -9.61
N PHE A 239 -2.41 6.23 -9.82
CA PHE A 239 -3.03 7.09 -8.79
C PHE A 239 -4.42 6.60 -8.38
N GLY A 240 -5.30 6.29 -9.34
CA GLY A 240 -6.64 5.77 -9.05
C GLY A 240 -6.58 4.47 -8.23
N PHE A 241 -5.71 3.53 -8.61
CA PHE A 241 -5.54 2.27 -7.89
C PHE A 241 -4.87 2.45 -6.52
N VAL A 242 -3.84 3.29 -6.37
CA VAL A 242 -3.18 3.57 -5.08
C VAL A 242 -4.15 4.27 -4.11
N CYS A 243 -4.94 5.25 -4.57
CA CYS A 243 -6.02 5.83 -3.79
C CYS A 243 -7.08 4.78 -3.41
N GLY A 244 -7.42 3.86 -4.32
CA GLY A 244 -8.32 2.74 -4.06
C GLY A 244 -7.79 1.76 -3.01
N ILE A 245 -6.52 1.36 -3.10
CA ILE A 245 -5.83 0.52 -2.10
C ILE A 245 -5.87 1.21 -0.73
N PHE A 246 -5.51 2.50 -0.67
CA PHE A 246 -5.53 3.24 0.59
C PHE A 246 -6.94 3.35 1.17
N LEU A 247 -7.97 3.58 0.35
CA LEU A 247 -9.36 3.59 0.79
C LEU A 247 -9.79 2.23 1.36
N LEU A 248 -9.45 1.13 0.67
CA LEU A 248 -9.73 -0.23 1.14
C LEU A 248 -9.00 -0.52 2.45
N GLN A 249 -7.71 -0.22 2.55
CA GLN A 249 -6.93 -0.39 3.77
C GLN A 249 -7.46 0.48 4.92
N PHE A 250 -7.84 1.74 4.67
CA PHE A 250 -8.49 2.62 5.65
C PHE A 250 -9.79 1.99 6.19
N LEU A 251 -10.67 1.53 5.30
CA LEU A 251 -11.95 0.91 5.68
C LEU A 251 -11.73 -0.40 6.46
N LEU A 252 -10.78 -1.23 6.04
CA LEU A 252 -10.38 -2.46 6.73
C LEU A 252 -9.81 -2.17 8.12
N VAL A 253 -8.88 -1.22 8.24
CA VAL A 253 -8.28 -0.80 9.52
C VAL A 253 -9.37 -0.25 10.46
N VAL A 254 -10.28 0.60 9.99
CA VAL A 254 -11.40 1.12 10.80
C VAL A 254 -12.35 -0.01 11.23
N THR A 255 -12.72 -0.92 10.33
CA THR A 255 -13.62 -2.05 10.63
C THR A 255 -13.01 -3.04 11.61
N LEU A 256 -11.73 -3.38 11.43
CA LEU A 256 -10.99 -4.24 12.35
C LEU A 256 -10.84 -3.57 13.73
N TRP A 257 -10.54 -2.27 13.75
CA TRP A 257 -10.44 -1.52 15.00
C TRP A 257 -11.76 -1.54 15.75
N ASP A 258 -12.86 -1.17 15.11
CA ASP A 258 -14.16 -1.09 15.77
C ASP A 258 -14.63 -2.46 16.30
N ARG A 259 -14.44 -3.52 15.51
CA ARG A 259 -14.93 -4.86 15.87
C ARG A 259 -14.07 -5.60 16.90
N TYR A 260 -12.75 -5.45 16.86
CA TYR A 260 -11.82 -6.27 17.66
C TYR A 260 -10.94 -5.46 18.63
N PHE A 261 -10.76 -4.16 18.38
CA PHE A 261 -9.75 -3.34 19.05
C PHE A 261 -10.28 -1.98 19.53
N HIS A 262 -11.60 -1.80 19.69
CA HIS A 262 -12.21 -0.51 20.08
C HIS A 262 -11.69 0.05 21.42
N ASN A 263 -11.19 -0.84 22.29
CA ASN A 263 -10.51 -0.50 23.55
C ASN A 263 -9.14 0.19 23.38
N LEU A 264 -8.59 0.27 22.15
CA LEU A 264 -7.36 1.01 21.86
C LEU A 264 -7.65 2.51 21.77
N PRO A 265 -6.74 3.40 22.23
CA PRO A 265 -6.88 4.83 22.04
C PRO A 265 -7.03 5.20 20.55
N ARG A 266 -7.98 6.08 20.24
CA ARG A 266 -8.23 6.64 18.89
C ARG A 266 -6.97 7.13 18.16
N ARG A 267 -5.95 7.59 18.90
CA ARG A 267 -4.64 8.00 18.36
C ARG A 267 -3.88 6.84 17.70
N ILE A 268 -4.01 5.62 18.22
CA ILE A 268 -3.41 4.43 17.61
C ILE A 268 -4.10 4.12 16.28
N LEU A 269 -5.44 4.24 16.20
CA LEU A 269 -6.15 4.10 14.93
C LEU A 269 -5.68 5.14 13.89
N GLY A 270 -5.65 6.42 14.26
CA GLY A 270 -5.17 7.49 13.36
C GLY A 270 -3.74 7.27 12.88
N PHE A 271 -2.85 6.79 13.76
CA PHE A 271 -1.47 6.45 13.43
C PHE A 271 -1.36 5.22 12.52
N SER A 272 -2.15 4.16 12.77
CA SER A 272 -2.25 3.00 11.87
C SER A 272 -2.78 3.37 10.49
N ILE A 273 -3.71 4.33 10.39
CA ILE A 273 -4.21 4.86 9.11
C ILE A 273 -3.10 5.61 8.35
N PHE A 274 -2.32 6.45 9.04
CA PHE A 274 -1.20 7.17 8.42
C PHE A 274 -0.10 6.20 7.92
N LEU A 275 0.15 5.13 8.70
CA LEU A 275 1.06 4.06 8.36
C LEU A 275 0.64 3.30 7.08
N VAL A 276 -0.59 2.79 7.02
CA VAL A 276 -1.06 2.03 5.82
C VAL A 276 -1.16 2.90 4.56
N GLY A 277 -1.17 4.23 4.71
CA GLY A 277 -1.12 5.17 3.60
C GLY A 277 0.29 5.48 3.08
N LEU A 278 1.31 5.54 3.96
CA LEU A 278 2.60 6.14 3.60
C LEU A 278 3.84 5.27 3.83
N ALA A 279 3.71 4.09 4.45
CA ALA A 279 4.80 3.12 4.50
C ALA A 279 4.62 2.04 3.44
N GLY A 280 5.69 1.76 2.69
CA GLY A 280 5.66 0.91 1.49
C GLY A 280 5.99 1.68 0.21
N PRO A 281 5.92 1.01 -0.96
CA PRO A 281 6.38 1.56 -2.23
C PRO A 281 5.37 2.52 -2.89
N VAL A 282 4.17 2.72 -2.33
CA VAL A 282 3.10 3.51 -2.96
C VAL A 282 3.52 4.95 -3.34
N THR A 283 4.25 5.65 -2.48
CA THR A 283 4.76 7.00 -2.76
C THR A 283 5.86 6.99 -3.82
N PHE A 284 6.70 5.96 -3.84
CA PHE A 284 7.74 5.74 -4.84
C PHE A 284 7.12 5.47 -6.23
N MET A 285 6.09 4.64 -6.30
CA MET A 285 5.38 4.30 -7.55
C MET A 285 4.69 5.52 -8.20
N LEU A 286 4.24 6.49 -7.39
CA LEU A 286 3.64 7.73 -7.89
C LEU A 286 4.66 8.72 -8.46
N ASN A 287 5.95 8.63 -8.09
CA ASN A 287 6.95 9.66 -8.36
C ASN A 287 8.12 9.21 -9.27
N ASN A 288 8.25 7.91 -9.55
CA ASN A 288 9.36 7.35 -10.32
C ASN A 288 9.31 7.79 -11.80
N PHE A 289 9.87 8.95 -12.15
CA PHE A 289 9.75 9.54 -13.49
C PHE A 289 10.30 8.66 -14.63
N HIS A 290 11.38 7.91 -14.39
CA HIS A 290 11.99 7.02 -15.40
C HIS A 290 11.31 5.64 -15.47
N GLY A 291 10.59 5.25 -14.41
CA GLY A 291 10.11 3.88 -14.20
C GLY A 291 8.59 3.69 -14.06
N ALA A 292 7.81 4.73 -13.76
CA ALA A 292 6.34 4.68 -13.57
C ALA A 292 5.62 4.48 -14.91
N ARG A 293 5.70 3.24 -15.40
CA ARG A 293 5.19 2.81 -16.71
C ARG A 293 3.92 1.98 -16.49
N ILE A 294 3.61 1.13 -17.47
CA ILE A 294 2.55 0.13 -17.36
C ILE A 294 2.68 -0.80 -16.13
N TYR A 295 3.91 -1.07 -15.66
CA TYR A 295 4.14 -2.04 -14.58
C TYR A 295 3.48 -1.63 -13.28
N GLU A 296 3.63 -0.36 -12.88
CA GLU A 296 3.08 0.18 -11.66
C GLU A 296 1.54 0.10 -11.67
N ALA A 297 0.91 0.37 -12.82
CA ALA A 297 -0.53 0.27 -12.98
C ALA A 297 -1.02 -1.20 -12.95
N ALA A 298 -0.25 -2.14 -13.49
CA ALA A 298 -0.53 -3.57 -13.34
C ALA A 298 -0.39 -4.05 -11.89
N VAL A 299 0.65 -3.62 -11.18
CA VAL A 299 0.90 -3.95 -9.77
C VAL A 299 -0.21 -3.38 -8.87
N SER A 300 -0.43 -2.06 -8.91
CA SER A 300 -1.42 -1.42 -8.05
C SER A 300 -2.85 -1.82 -8.42
N GLY A 301 -3.15 -2.03 -9.71
CA GLY A 301 -4.45 -2.54 -10.14
C GLY A 301 -4.73 -3.95 -9.62
N GLY A 302 -3.75 -4.85 -9.74
CA GLY A 302 -3.84 -6.21 -9.19
C GLY A 302 -4.13 -6.23 -7.68
N GLN A 303 -3.42 -5.41 -6.92
CA GLN A 303 -3.66 -5.25 -5.47
C GLN A 303 -4.98 -4.59 -5.12
N PHE A 304 -5.37 -3.53 -5.83
CA PHE A 304 -6.67 -2.87 -5.64
C PHE A 304 -7.80 -3.89 -5.75
N PHE A 305 -7.77 -4.71 -6.80
CA PHE A 305 -8.78 -5.73 -7.01
C PHE A 305 -8.69 -6.88 -5.99
N LEU A 306 -7.49 -7.35 -5.63
CA LEU A 306 -7.28 -8.38 -4.59
C LEU A 306 -7.86 -7.95 -3.24
N MET A 307 -7.52 -6.75 -2.79
CA MET A 307 -7.98 -6.17 -1.52
C MET A 307 -9.46 -5.80 -1.56
N GLY A 308 -9.99 -5.39 -2.73
CA GLY A 308 -11.42 -5.17 -2.94
C GLY A 308 -12.22 -6.45 -2.76
N GLY A 309 -11.77 -7.55 -3.37
CA GLY A 309 -12.38 -8.87 -3.21
C GLY A 309 -12.32 -9.36 -1.77
N PHE A 310 -11.21 -9.15 -1.06
CA PHE A 310 -11.09 -9.45 0.36
C PHE A 310 -12.07 -8.62 1.23
N MET A 311 -12.20 -7.32 0.97
CA MET A 311 -13.16 -6.48 1.69
C MET A 311 -14.61 -6.92 1.44
N VAL A 312 -14.99 -7.19 0.19
CA VAL A 312 -16.33 -7.68 -0.14
C VAL A 312 -16.58 -9.05 0.52
N ALA A 313 -15.62 -9.97 0.48
CA ALA A 313 -15.71 -11.26 1.16
C ALA A 313 -15.94 -11.10 2.67
N LEU A 314 -15.24 -10.17 3.34
CA LEU A 314 -15.50 -9.86 4.76
C LEU A 314 -16.95 -9.44 5.00
N THR A 315 -17.55 -8.62 4.14
CA THR A 315 -18.97 -8.24 4.27
C THR A 315 -19.94 -9.39 3.94
N ALA A 316 -19.52 -10.35 3.11
CA ALA A 316 -20.32 -11.54 2.77
C ALA A 316 -20.36 -12.55 3.92
N LEU A 317 -19.23 -12.76 4.60
CA LEU A 317 -19.07 -13.74 5.68
C LEU A 317 -19.62 -13.27 7.04
N THR A 318 -19.90 -11.98 7.19
CA THR A 318 -20.29 -11.36 8.46
C THR A 318 -21.74 -10.88 8.48
N GLY A 319 -22.34 -10.69 7.31
CA GLY A 319 -23.77 -10.43 7.15
C GLY A 319 -24.59 -11.71 6.97
N PRO A 320 -25.90 -11.56 6.69
CA PRO A 320 -26.73 -12.68 6.24
C PRO A 320 -26.23 -13.25 4.89
N PRO A 321 -26.51 -14.54 4.59
CA PRO A 321 -26.10 -15.19 3.34
C PRO A 321 -26.52 -14.37 2.13
N SER A 322 -25.55 -13.90 1.35
CA SER A 322 -25.77 -12.94 0.26
C SER A 322 -24.92 -13.32 -0.95
N GLY A 323 -25.49 -14.15 -1.82
CA GLY A 323 -24.84 -14.63 -3.04
C GLY A 323 -24.25 -13.51 -3.90
N TRP A 324 -24.92 -12.36 -4.00
CA TRP A 324 -24.38 -11.22 -4.76
C TRP A 324 -23.03 -10.72 -4.21
N ARG A 325 -22.82 -10.69 -2.88
CA ARG A 325 -21.52 -10.29 -2.29
C ARG A 325 -20.43 -11.30 -2.64
N PHE A 326 -20.74 -12.59 -2.58
CA PHE A 326 -19.82 -13.63 -3.05
C PHE A 326 -19.49 -13.49 -4.54
N ALA A 327 -20.47 -13.14 -5.38
CA ALA A 327 -20.25 -12.84 -6.80
C ALA A 327 -19.34 -11.63 -7.01
N PHE A 328 -19.54 -10.52 -6.30
CA PHE A 328 -18.61 -9.39 -6.37
C PHE A 328 -17.20 -9.78 -5.90
N ALA A 329 -17.04 -10.54 -4.81
CA ALA A 329 -15.72 -11.03 -4.40
C ALA A 329 -15.04 -11.87 -5.50
N GLY A 330 -15.79 -12.74 -6.19
CA GLY A 330 -15.33 -13.50 -7.34
C GLY A 330 -14.95 -12.61 -8.53
N ILE A 331 -15.76 -11.59 -8.86
CA ILE A 331 -15.46 -10.60 -9.90
C ILE A 331 -14.16 -9.87 -9.56
N PHE A 332 -14.03 -9.33 -8.35
CA PHE A 332 -12.84 -8.62 -7.90
C PHE A 332 -11.58 -9.50 -8.03
N TRP A 333 -11.62 -10.77 -7.62
CA TRP A 333 -10.48 -11.66 -7.78
C TRP A 333 -10.20 -12.07 -9.23
N ALA A 334 -11.22 -12.23 -10.07
CA ALA A 334 -11.03 -12.38 -11.52
C ALA A 334 -10.34 -11.15 -12.14
N LEU A 335 -10.74 -9.95 -11.73
CA LEU A 335 -10.15 -8.68 -12.20
C LEU A 335 -8.70 -8.49 -11.70
N ALA A 336 -8.36 -8.97 -10.50
CA ALA A 336 -6.99 -8.98 -10.00
C ALA A 336 -6.07 -9.80 -10.93
N ILE A 337 -6.49 -11.02 -11.25
CA ILE A 337 -5.77 -11.94 -12.16
C ILE A 337 -5.68 -11.37 -13.58
N GLY A 338 -6.81 -10.86 -14.08
CA GLY A 338 -6.90 -10.19 -15.38
C GLY A 338 -6.19 -8.83 -15.45
N THR A 339 -5.66 -8.32 -14.33
CA THR A 339 -4.76 -7.16 -14.31
C THR A 339 -3.30 -7.61 -14.27
N ARG A 340 -2.99 -8.61 -13.43
CA ARG A 340 -1.62 -9.08 -13.17
C ARG A 340 -1.64 -10.57 -12.82
N LEU A 341 -1.12 -11.41 -13.71
CA LEU A 341 -1.21 -12.88 -13.60
C LEU A 341 -0.62 -13.45 -12.30
N THR A 342 0.41 -12.82 -11.73
CA THR A 342 1.00 -13.24 -10.43
C THR A 342 -0.01 -13.14 -9.27
N MET A 343 -1.12 -12.41 -9.42
CA MET A 343 -2.22 -12.36 -8.45
C MET A 343 -3.07 -13.64 -8.43
N ALA A 344 -2.86 -14.59 -9.35
CA ALA A 344 -3.61 -15.86 -9.41
C ALA A 344 -3.49 -16.69 -8.13
N LEU A 345 -2.28 -16.91 -7.62
CA LEU A 345 -2.08 -17.73 -6.42
C LEU A 345 -2.53 -17.01 -5.12
N PRO A 346 -2.24 -15.70 -4.90
CA PRO A 346 -2.81 -14.95 -3.77
C PRO A 346 -4.34 -14.92 -3.78
N SER A 347 -4.96 -14.70 -4.95
CA SER A 347 -6.42 -14.76 -5.10
C SER A 347 -6.96 -16.18 -4.85
N GLY A 348 -6.27 -17.21 -5.34
CA GLY A 348 -6.62 -18.61 -5.11
C GLY A 348 -6.67 -18.98 -3.63
N ILE A 349 -5.69 -18.54 -2.83
CA ILE A 349 -5.72 -18.73 -1.37
C ILE A 349 -6.92 -18.03 -0.74
N MET A 350 -7.21 -16.78 -1.13
CA MET A 350 -8.36 -16.05 -0.62
C MET A 350 -9.69 -16.77 -0.93
N VAL A 351 -9.84 -17.28 -2.17
CA VAL A 351 -10.98 -18.11 -2.59
C VAL A 351 -11.09 -19.38 -1.75
N LEU A 352 -10.01 -20.16 -1.63
CA LEU A 352 -9.98 -21.41 -0.86
C LEU A 352 -10.40 -21.19 0.61
N LEU A 353 -10.00 -20.07 1.21
CA LEU A 353 -10.34 -19.74 2.59
C LEU A 353 -11.79 -19.27 2.75
N VAL A 354 -12.35 -18.55 1.77
CA VAL A 354 -13.79 -18.25 1.73
C VAL A 354 -14.60 -19.54 1.58
N VAL A 355 -14.21 -20.42 0.64
CA VAL A 355 -14.86 -21.72 0.41
C VAL A 355 -14.83 -22.56 1.69
N TRP A 356 -13.67 -22.67 2.35
CA TRP A 356 -13.52 -23.36 3.64
C TRP A 356 -14.46 -22.81 4.71
N TRP A 357 -14.60 -21.48 4.83
CA TRP A 357 -15.53 -20.87 5.78
C TRP A 357 -16.99 -21.16 5.42
N ILE A 358 -17.39 -21.06 4.14
CA ILE A 358 -18.75 -21.39 3.69
C ILE A 358 -19.08 -22.85 4.03
N LEU A 359 -18.18 -23.79 3.75
CA LEU A 359 -18.38 -25.21 4.05
C LEU A 359 -18.53 -25.48 5.55
N ARG A 360 -17.74 -24.78 6.39
CA ARG A 360 -17.78 -24.87 7.86
C ARG A 360 -18.89 -24.06 8.54
N SER A 361 -19.62 -23.22 7.81
CA SER A 361 -20.72 -22.42 8.34
C SER A 361 -21.97 -23.25 8.69
N ASN A 362 -22.86 -22.69 9.49
CA ASN A 362 -24.17 -23.27 9.82
C ASN A 362 -25.25 -23.00 8.74
N TYR A 363 -24.86 -22.60 7.53
CA TYR A 363 -25.83 -22.38 6.44
C TYR A 363 -26.46 -23.69 5.96
N LEU A 364 -27.70 -23.62 5.48
CA LEU A 364 -28.36 -24.76 4.82
C LEU A 364 -27.56 -25.23 3.58
N PRO A 365 -27.58 -26.53 3.23
CA PRO A 365 -26.82 -27.05 2.09
C PRO A 365 -27.08 -26.32 0.76
N SER A 366 -28.34 -25.99 0.46
CA SER A 366 -28.73 -25.21 -0.71
C SER A 366 -28.13 -23.79 -0.71
N MET A 367 -28.04 -23.15 0.45
CA MET A 367 -27.41 -21.84 0.61
C MET A 367 -25.88 -21.90 0.49
N LYS A 368 -25.25 -23.00 0.95
CA LYS A 368 -23.82 -23.25 0.71
C LYS A 368 -23.56 -23.36 -0.79
N ILE A 369 -24.31 -24.21 -1.50
CA ILE A 369 -24.21 -24.38 -2.96
C ILE A 369 -24.42 -23.04 -3.67
N LYS A 370 -25.48 -22.28 -3.34
CA LYS A 370 -25.75 -20.96 -3.93
C LYS A 370 -24.59 -19.98 -3.73
N ASN A 371 -23.99 -19.92 -2.55
CA ASN A 371 -22.86 -19.02 -2.28
C ASN A 371 -21.56 -19.48 -2.97
N LEU A 372 -21.33 -20.79 -3.07
CA LEU A 372 -20.18 -21.35 -3.79
C LEU A 372 -20.29 -21.13 -5.30
N ILE A 373 -21.47 -21.35 -5.90
CA ILE A 373 -21.73 -21.02 -7.31
C ILE A 373 -21.57 -19.52 -7.54
N ALA A 374 -22.13 -18.68 -6.65
CA ALA A 374 -22.02 -17.24 -6.79
C ALA A 374 -20.56 -16.75 -6.73
N LEU A 375 -19.71 -17.33 -5.87
CA LEU A 375 -18.28 -17.03 -5.84
C LEU A 375 -17.53 -17.58 -7.07
N GLY A 376 -17.79 -18.83 -7.44
CA GLY A 376 -17.04 -19.57 -8.44
C GLY A 376 -17.38 -19.20 -9.88
N LEU A 377 -18.64 -18.84 -10.18
CA LEU A 377 -19.08 -18.53 -11.54
C LEU A 377 -18.36 -17.32 -12.14
N PRO A 378 -18.22 -16.15 -11.47
CA PRO A 378 -17.48 -15.03 -12.02
C PRO A 378 -15.98 -15.29 -12.16
N LEU A 379 -15.40 -16.12 -11.28
CA LEU A 379 -14.02 -16.59 -11.41
C LEU A 379 -13.86 -17.44 -12.68
N ALA A 380 -14.71 -18.45 -12.87
CA ALA A 380 -14.70 -19.31 -14.04
C ALA A 380 -14.89 -18.51 -15.34
N VAL A 381 -15.84 -17.57 -15.38
CA VAL A 381 -16.04 -16.65 -16.51
C VAL A 381 -14.80 -15.81 -16.74
N GLY A 382 -14.19 -15.23 -15.70
CA GLY A 382 -12.95 -14.46 -15.80
C GLY A 382 -11.79 -15.26 -16.39
N PHE A 383 -11.57 -16.49 -15.91
CA PHE A 383 -10.56 -17.41 -16.45
C PHE A 383 -10.84 -17.79 -17.90
N MET A 384 -12.09 -18.08 -18.28
CA MET A 384 -12.47 -18.39 -19.67
C MET A 384 -12.25 -17.19 -20.59
N CYS A 385 -12.65 -15.98 -20.18
CA CYS A 385 -12.42 -14.75 -20.94
C CYS A 385 -10.92 -14.44 -21.10
N LEU A 386 -10.11 -14.66 -20.06
CA LEU A 386 -8.66 -14.43 -20.10
C LEU A 386 -7.94 -15.48 -20.98
N GLY A 387 -8.34 -16.76 -20.87
CA GLY A 387 -7.83 -17.82 -21.74
C GLY A 387 -8.21 -17.61 -23.21
N TRP A 388 -9.45 -17.17 -23.49
CA TRP A 388 -9.85 -16.76 -24.84
C TRP A 388 -9.05 -15.55 -25.34
N TYR A 389 -8.83 -14.54 -24.50
CA TYR A 389 -8.04 -13.35 -24.85
C TYR A 389 -6.56 -13.68 -25.14
N ASN A 390 -6.00 -14.67 -24.47
CA ASN A 390 -4.67 -15.20 -24.78
C ASN A 390 -4.68 -15.98 -26.11
N TRP A 391 -5.60 -16.91 -26.27
CA TRP A 391 -5.75 -17.73 -27.48
C TRP A 391 -5.98 -16.89 -28.73
N ALA A 392 -6.84 -15.87 -28.66
CA ALA A 392 -7.12 -14.96 -29.78
C ALA A 392 -5.94 -14.06 -30.18
N ARG A 393 -4.92 -13.91 -29.31
CA ARG A 393 -3.70 -13.14 -29.59
C ARG A 393 -2.54 -14.01 -30.05
N PHE A 394 -2.31 -15.15 -29.39
CA PHE A 394 -1.09 -15.95 -29.52
C PHE A 394 -1.33 -17.41 -29.96
N GLY A 395 -2.59 -17.82 -30.15
CA GLY A 395 -2.97 -19.19 -30.50
C GLY A 395 -2.99 -20.19 -29.34
N SER A 396 -2.58 -19.78 -28.13
CA SER A 396 -2.61 -20.60 -26.92
C SER A 396 -3.33 -19.88 -25.78
N PRO A 397 -4.20 -20.56 -24.99
CA PRO A 397 -4.88 -19.94 -23.86
C PRO A 397 -3.94 -19.66 -22.66
N THR A 398 -2.80 -20.34 -22.58
CA THR A 398 -1.81 -20.16 -21.51
C THR A 398 -0.73 -19.12 -21.86
N GLU A 399 -0.56 -18.78 -23.14
CA GLU A 399 0.42 -17.78 -23.55
C GLU A 399 -0.10 -16.35 -23.29
N SER A 400 0.55 -15.65 -22.37
CA SER A 400 0.16 -14.30 -21.95
C SER A 400 0.67 -13.21 -22.90
N GLY A 401 1.70 -13.52 -23.68
CA GLY A 401 2.57 -12.62 -24.44
C GLY A 401 3.99 -12.52 -23.87
N LEU A 402 4.26 -13.13 -22.71
CA LEU A 402 5.56 -13.06 -22.02
C LEU A 402 6.68 -13.69 -22.86
N TYR A 403 6.40 -14.83 -23.51
CA TYR A 403 7.38 -15.49 -24.39
C TYR A 403 7.78 -14.59 -25.58
N TYR A 404 6.92 -13.67 -26.00
CA TYR A 404 7.19 -12.75 -27.12
C TYR A 404 7.67 -11.36 -26.67
N GLN A 405 8.00 -11.17 -25.38
CA GLN A 405 8.41 -9.86 -24.83
C GLN A 405 9.78 -9.40 -25.35
N MET A 406 9.86 -8.13 -25.72
CA MET A 406 11.09 -7.43 -26.12
C MET A 406 11.32 -6.20 -25.22
N PRO A 407 12.56 -5.71 -25.04
CA PRO A 407 13.81 -6.14 -25.70
C PRO A 407 14.60 -7.25 -24.98
N THR A 408 14.15 -7.73 -23.82
CA THR A 408 14.97 -8.47 -22.84
C THR A 408 15.25 -9.94 -23.17
N GLY A 409 15.26 -10.36 -24.44
CA GLY A 409 15.67 -11.71 -24.86
C GLY A 409 14.92 -12.86 -24.17
N VAL A 410 13.64 -12.66 -23.82
CA VAL A 410 12.91 -13.51 -22.87
C VAL A 410 12.76 -14.97 -23.35
N GLN A 411 12.92 -15.23 -24.65
CA GLN A 411 12.87 -16.57 -25.24
C GLN A 411 14.09 -17.43 -24.89
N GLU A 412 15.29 -16.86 -24.94
CA GLU A 412 16.56 -17.58 -24.71
C GLU A 412 16.69 -18.06 -23.26
N HIS A 413 16.08 -17.32 -22.34
CA HIS A 413 16.14 -17.55 -20.89
C HIS A 413 14.75 -17.79 -20.28
N TYR A 414 13.80 -18.30 -21.05
CA TYR A 414 12.41 -18.44 -20.58
C TYR A 414 12.30 -19.37 -19.37
N ASP A 415 13.01 -20.50 -19.40
CA ASP A 415 13.04 -21.47 -18.30
C ASP A 415 13.81 -20.96 -17.08
N ASP A 416 14.73 -20.00 -17.27
CA ASP A 416 15.47 -19.34 -16.19
C ASP A 416 14.64 -18.23 -15.49
N LEU A 417 13.46 -17.85 -16.00
CA LEU A 417 12.65 -16.76 -15.42
C LEU A 417 12.26 -17.03 -13.96
N PHE A 418 12.02 -18.29 -13.59
CA PHE A 418 11.64 -18.70 -12.25
C PHE A 418 12.47 -19.89 -11.76
N GLY A 419 13.06 -19.77 -10.57
CA GLY A 419 13.89 -20.82 -10.00
C GLY A 419 14.14 -20.63 -8.51
N LEU A 420 14.30 -21.74 -7.80
CA LEU A 420 14.64 -21.72 -6.36
C LEU A 420 16.04 -21.12 -6.09
N ILE A 421 16.90 -21.08 -7.12
CA ILE A 421 18.22 -20.44 -7.08
C ILE A 421 18.15 -18.95 -6.66
N TYR A 422 17.06 -18.26 -7.01
CA TYR A 422 16.92 -16.84 -6.69
C TYR A 422 16.52 -16.59 -5.23
N VAL A 423 16.01 -17.58 -4.51
CA VAL A 423 15.37 -17.38 -3.18
C VAL A 423 16.33 -16.76 -2.17
N VAL A 424 17.57 -17.24 -2.09
CA VAL A 424 18.57 -16.71 -1.13
C VAL A 424 18.96 -15.27 -1.49
N GLN A 425 19.17 -14.98 -2.77
CA GLN A 425 19.52 -13.65 -3.26
C GLN A 425 18.37 -12.66 -3.04
N ASN A 426 17.15 -13.08 -3.37
CA ASN A 426 15.95 -12.28 -3.26
C ASN A 426 15.56 -12.06 -1.79
N LEU A 427 15.80 -13.00 -0.88
CA LEU A 427 15.62 -12.78 0.56
C LEU A 427 16.50 -11.62 1.06
N TYR A 428 17.77 -11.58 0.66
CA TYR A 428 18.63 -10.43 0.98
C TYR A 428 18.11 -9.14 0.34
N ASN A 429 17.82 -9.15 -0.96
CA ASN A 429 17.41 -7.95 -1.68
C ASN A 429 16.07 -7.38 -1.17
N TYR A 430 15.08 -8.23 -0.86
CA TYR A 430 13.77 -7.80 -0.37
C TYR A 430 13.70 -7.56 1.15
N LEU A 431 14.57 -8.14 1.99
CA LEU A 431 14.50 -7.97 3.45
C LEU A 431 15.60 -7.06 4.01
N LEU A 432 16.83 -7.19 3.52
CA LEU A 432 18.06 -6.68 4.15
C LEU A 432 18.82 -5.63 3.34
N HIS A 433 18.50 -5.43 2.06
CA HIS A 433 19.24 -4.49 1.21
C HIS A 433 19.24 -3.08 1.82
N PRO A 434 20.41 -2.48 2.08
CA PRO A 434 20.46 -1.16 2.69
C PRO A 434 19.96 -0.09 1.72
N PHE A 435 19.60 1.06 2.28
CA PHE A 435 19.58 2.32 1.55
C PHE A 435 20.96 2.96 1.64
N ILE A 436 21.34 3.78 0.66
CA ILE A 436 22.55 4.61 0.76
C ILE A 436 22.22 5.85 1.58
N VAL A 437 23.09 6.18 2.55
CA VAL A 437 23.08 7.49 3.22
C VAL A 437 24.05 8.43 2.51
N ARG A 438 23.60 9.64 2.17
CA ARG A 438 24.42 10.72 1.60
C ARG A 438 24.26 12.01 2.43
N PRO A 439 25.24 12.92 2.46
CA PRO A 439 25.13 14.19 3.17
C PRO A 439 24.15 15.18 2.51
N GLN A 440 23.74 14.93 1.27
CA GLN A 440 22.76 15.74 0.54
C GLN A 440 21.33 15.26 0.80
N PHE A 441 20.41 16.18 1.11
CA PHE A 441 18.96 15.92 1.20
C PHE A 441 18.45 15.25 -0.09
N PRO A 442 17.59 14.20 -0.05
CA PRO A 442 16.83 13.68 1.10
C PRO A 442 17.60 12.74 2.04
N PHE A 443 18.93 12.70 1.96
CA PHE A 443 19.86 11.92 2.79
C PHE A 443 19.78 10.40 2.62
N ILE A 444 18.63 9.85 2.28
CA ILE A 444 18.38 8.42 2.08
C ILE A 444 18.04 8.18 0.61
N PHE A 445 18.77 7.27 -0.04
CA PHE A 445 18.62 6.94 -1.46
C PHE A 445 18.43 5.43 -1.65
N ALA A 446 17.53 5.05 -2.57
CA ALA A 446 17.42 3.67 -3.03
C ALA A 446 18.60 3.32 -3.94
N ASP A 447 19.27 2.20 -3.68
CA ASP A 447 20.35 1.69 -4.51
C ASP A 447 19.86 0.54 -5.41
N SER A 448 20.59 0.26 -6.48
CA SER A 448 20.36 -0.94 -7.31
C SER A 448 20.55 -2.19 -6.46
N GLY A 449 19.61 -3.13 -6.54
CA GLY A 449 19.72 -4.39 -5.80
C GLY A 449 20.98 -5.17 -6.17
N LYS A 450 21.48 -5.98 -5.24
CA LYS A 450 22.69 -6.79 -5.44
C LYS A 450 22.43 -7.85 -6.52
N THR A 451 23.09 -7.71 -7.67
CA THR A 451 23.06 -8.68 -8.78
C THR A 451 24.13 -9.78 -8.65
N THR A 452 25.21 -9.52 -7.91
CA THR A 452 26.25 -10.52 -7.64
C THR A 452 25.79 -11.51 -6.56
N ALA A 453 26.05 -12.81 -6.77
CA ALA A 453 25.72 -13.85 -5.80
C ALA A 453 26.27 -13.53 -4.39
N ILE A 454 25.46 -13.76 -3.35
CA ILE A 454 25.89 -13.62 -1.94
C ILE A 454 26.97 -14.66 -1.58
N PHE A 455 26.85 -15.87 -2.13
CA PHE A 455 27.80 -16.96 -1.91
C PHE A 455 28.44 -17.33 -3.25
N SER A 456 29.77 -17.34 -3.32
CA SER A 456 30.53 -17.69 -4.53
C SER A 456 30.24 -19.12 -5.02
N SER A 457 29.94 -20.05 -4.12
CA SER A 457 29.52 -21.43 -4.42
C SER A 457 28.12 -21.55 -5.03
N TYR A 458 27.40 -20.44 -5.21
CA TYR A 458 26.02 -20.43 -5.71
C TYR A 458 25.84 -19.32 -6.77
N PRO A 459 26.47 -19.47 -7.95
CA PRO A 459 26.38 -18.48 -9.03
C PRO A 459 24.94 -18.33 -9.52
N LEU A 460 24.56 -17.10 -9.87
CA LEU A 460 23.25 -16.79 -10.41
C LEU A 460 23.27 -16.88 -11.94
N PRO A 461 22.19 -17.37 -12.58
CA PRO A 461 22.01 -17.30 -14.03
C PRO A 461 22.21 -15.88 -14.59
N GLY A 462 22.70 -15.79 -15.83
CA GLY A 462 23.04 -14.50 -16.49
C GLY A 462 21.85 -13.54 -16.66
N LEU A 463 20.62 -14.06 -16.66
CA LEU A 463 19.39 -13.27 -16.68
C LEU A 463 19.15 -12.48 -15.38
N TYR A 464 19.76 -12.86 -14.25
CA TYR A 464 19.42 -12.30 -12.95
C TYR A 464 19.67 -10.78 -12.86
N GLY A 465 18.59 -10.04 -12.64
CA GLY A 465 18.60 -8.58 -12.69
C GLY A 465 17.95 -7.93 -11.47
N ALA A 466 18.42 -6.73 -11.14
CA ALA A 466 17.85 -5.94 -10.06
C ALA A 466 17.81 -4.45 -10.43
N GLN A 467 16.67 -3.82 -10.16
CA GLN A 467 16.49 -2.37 -10.17
C GLN A 467 16.68 -1.81 -8.75
N GLN A 468 16.41 -0.51 -8.58
CA GLN A 468 16.39 0.14 -7.29
C GLN A 468 15.50 -0.62 -6.29
N ILE A 469 16.07 -0.93 -5.12
CA ILE A 469 15.39 -1.57 -4.00
C ILE A 469 15.99 -1.19 -2.64
N THR A 470 15.17 -1.27 -1.61
CA THR A 470 15.59 -1.16 -0.21
C THR A 470 14.80 -2.18 0.58
N GLY A 471 15.50 -3.04 1.32
CA GLY A 471 14.93 -4.16 2.04
C GLY A 471 13.88 -3.72 3.06
N LEU A 472 12.84 -4.52 3.24
CA LEU A 472 11.67 -4.22 4.07
C LEU A 472 12.02 -3.86 5.53
N LEU A 473 13.09 -4.45 6.10
CA LEU A 473 13.51 -4.13 7.46
C LEU A 473 14.21 -2.76 7.55
N CYS A 474 14.75 -2.26 6.44
CA CYS A 474 15.32 -0.92 6.33
C CYS A 474 14.26 0.13 5.94
N SER A 475 13.41 -0.17 4.95
CA SER A 475 12.42 0.77 4.41
C SER A 475 11.13 0.85 5.23
N SER A 476 10.72 -0.22 5.91
CA SER A 476 9.49 -0.29 6.68
C SER A 476 9.60 -1.21 7.91
N PRO A 477 10.50 -0.93 8.87
CA PRO A 477 10.77 -1.80 10.03
C PRO A 477 9.54 -2.15 10.89
N PHE A 478 8.43 -1.41 10.79
CA PHE A 478 7.17 -1.77 11.44
C PHE A 478 6.61 -3.13 10.97
N VAL A 479 7.01 -3.64 9.79
CA VAL A 479 6.54 -4.95 9.31
C VAL A 479 6.89 -6.11 10.24
N LEU A 480 7.89 -5.94 11.12
CA LEU A 480 8.24 -6.90 12.18
C LEU A 480 7.04 -7.29 13.08
N PHE A 481 6.03 -6.42 13.23
CA PHE A 481 4.84 -6.77 14.01
C PHE A 481 3.98 -7.87 13.36
N ALA A 482 4.11 -8.16 12.06
CA ALA A 482 3.43 -9.26 11.40
C ALA A 482 3.91 -10.64 11.89
N ILE A 483 5.13 -10.74 12.45
CA ILE A 483 5.67 -11.99 13.01
C ILE A 483 4.74 -12.53 14.11
N GLY A 484 4.19 -11.66 14.96
CA GLY A 484 3.31 -12.05 16.07
C GLY A 484 2.04 -12.79 15.62
N PRO A 485 1.21 -12.21 14.74
CA PRO A 485 0.03 -12.87 14.17
C PRO A 485 0.38 -14.15 13.40
N VAL A 486 1.41 -14.13 12.55
CA VAL A 486 1.84 -15.30 11.74
C VAL A 486 2.28 -16.45 12.66
N TRP A 487 3.18 -16.20 13.61
CA TRP A 487 3.63 -17.19 14.60
C TRP A 487 2.49 -17.66 15.51
N GLY A 488 1.53 -16.77 15.80
CA GLY A 488 0.32 -17.07 16.57
C GLY A 488 -0.64 -18.05 15.87
N LEU A 489 -0.51 -18.28 14.56
CA LEU A 489 -1.24 -19.34 13.84
C LEU A 489 -0.69 -20.74 14.18
N PHE A 490 0.63 -20.85 14.38
CA PHE A 490 1.33 -22.12 14.62
C PHE A 490 1.51 -22.45 16.11
N SER A 491 1.43 -21.47 17.02
CA SER A 491 1.81 -21.64 18.43
C SER A 491 0.62 -21.72 19.42
N SER A 492 0.48 -22.89 20.05
CA SER A 492 -0.51 -23.19 21.11
C SER A 492 -0.54 -22.20 22.31
N PRO A 493 0.59 -21.70 22.88
CA PRO A 493 0.53 -20.82 24.06
C PRO A 493 -0.11 -19.44 23.78
N PHE A 494 0.04 -18.89 22.57
CA PHE A 494 -0.68 -17.66 22.18
C PHE A 494 -2.19 -17.89 22.05
N ARG A 495 -2.61 -19.07 21.58
CA ARG A 495 -4.01 -19.47 21.42
C ARG A 495 -4.78 -19.53 22.75
N LYS A 496 -4.14 -19.95 23.85
CA LYS A 496 -4.77 -19.93 25.20
C LYS A 496 -5.00 -18.50 25.72
N ARG A 497 -3.98 -17.63 25.73
CA ARG A 497 -4.14 -16.26 26.27
C ARG A 497 -4.94 -15.30 25.38
N ARG A 498 -5.03 -15.55 24.06
CA ARG A 498 -5.99 -14.83 23.19
C ARG A 498 -7.45 -15.14 23.58
N ALA A 499 -7.74 -16.28 24.24
CA ALA A 499 -9.08 -16.60 24.72
C ALA A 499 -9.59 -15.61 25.79
N ASP A 500 -8.74 -15.22 26.73
CA ASP A 500 -9.10 -14.34 27.86
C ASP A 500 -9.50 -12.91 27.43
N SER A 501 -9.27 -12.53 26.17
CA SER A 501 -9.53 -11.17 25.65
C SER A 501 -10.69 -11.08 24.67
N PHE A 502 -11.16 -12.21 24.12
CA PHE A 502 -12.27 -12.26 23.17
C PHE A 502 -13.38 -13.16 23.72
N GLY A 503 -14.44 -12.55 24.25
CA GLY A 503 -15.53 -13.26 24.95
C GLY A 503 -16.44 -14.14 24.08
N ASN A 504 -16.13 -14.35 22.80
CA ASN A 504 -16.93 -15.18 21.91
C ASN A 504 -16.02 -15.96 20.92
N ASP A 505 -16.16 -17.29 20.88
CA ASP A 505 -15.30 -18.18 20.10
C ASP A 505 -15.42 -17.93 18.59
N THR A 506 -16.61 -17.57 18.11
CA THR A 506 -16.88 -17.26 16.70
C THR A 506 -16.10 -16.02 16.23
N GLU A 507 -16.04 -14.97 17.04
CA GLU A 507 -15.29 -13.74 16.73
C GLU A 507 -13.77 -14.01 16.69
N ARG A 508 -13.27 -14.82 17.63
CA ARG A 508 -11.88 -15.28 17.62
C ARG A 508 -11.57 -16.12 16.36
N LYS A 509 -12.46 -17.03 15.97
CA LYS A 509 -12.33 -17.83 14.75
C LYS A 509 -12.30 -16.95 13.50
N PHE A 510 -13.13 -15.90 13.43
CA PHE A 510 -13.13 -14.97 12.31
C PHE A 510 -11.85 -14.12 12.26
N LEU A 511 -11.38 -13.55 13.37
CA LEU A 511 -10.09 -12.83 13.40
C LEU A 511 -8.90 -13.73 13.02
N ASN A 512 -8.93 -15.01 13.39
CA ASN A 512 -7.95 -15.99 12.94
C ASN A 512 -8.04 -16.23 11.42
N TRP A 513 -9.25 -16.33 10.85
CA TRP A 513 -9.47 -16.45 9.40
C TRP A 513 -8.96 -15.23 8.63
N ILE A 514 -9.20 -14.01 9.13
CA ILE A 514 -8.64 -12.76 8.59
C ILE A 514 -7.10 -12.82 8.59
N THR A 515 -6.52 -13.20 9.73
CA THR A 515 -5.06 -13.30 9.89
C THR A 515 -4.48 -14.33 8.92
N PHE A 516 -5.09 -15.51 8.81
CA PHE A 516 -4.64 -16.59 7.92
C PHE A 516 -4.76 -16.20 6.44
N SER A 517 -5.84 -15.51 6.06
CA SER A 517 -6.07 -15.02 4.69
C SER A 517 -5.01 -14.01 4.26
N LEU A 518 -4.77 -12.98 5.08
CA LEU A 518 -3.72 -12.00 4.82
C LEU A 518 -2.31 -12.66 4.83
N SER A 519 -2.07 -13.62 5.73
CA SER A 519 -0.79 -14.33 5.82
C SER A 519 -0.52 -15.20 4.59
N GLY A 520 -1.51 -15.95 4.13
CA GLY A 520 -1.39 -16.79 2.93
C GLY A 520 -1.20 -15.97 1.66
N SER A 521 -1.96 -14.87 1.50
CA SER A 521 -1.77 -13.89 0.41
C SER A 521 -0.35 -13.31 0.41
N PHE A 522 0.12 -12.81 1.55
CA PHE A 522 1.48 -12.29 1.70
C PHE A 522 2.54 -13.34 1.36
N LEU A 523 2.48 -14.52 1.99
CA LEU A 523 3.53 -15.55 1.86
C LEU A 523 3.63 -16.10 0.44
N VAL A 524 2.51 -16.24 -0.27
CA VAL A 524 2.53 -16.73 -1.66
C VAL A 524 2.96 -15.65 -2.64
N ALA A 525 2.46 -14.41 -2.52
CA ALA A 525 2.93 -13.32 -3.36
C ALA A 525 4.44 -13.07 -3.17
N PHE A 526 4.91 -13.07 -1.92
CA PHE A 526 6.32 -12.96 -1.60
C PHE A 526 7.13 -14.16 -2.11
N GLY A 527 6.62 -15.39 -1.93
CA GLY A 527 7.27 -16.62 -2.42
C GLY A 527 7.48 -16.65 -3.94
N ILE A 528 6.50 -16.18 -4.73
CA ILE A 528 6.63 -16.05 -6.18
C ILE A 528 7.77 -15.08 -6.53
N LEU A 529 7.83 -13.93 -5.85
CA LEU A 529 8.88 -12.93 -6.08
C LEU A 529 10.26 -13.38 -5.59
N LEU A 530 10.33 -14.20 -4.54
CA LEU A 530 11.57 -14.84 -4.12
C LEU A 530 12.10 -15.81 -5.18
N ALA A 531 11.21 -16.49 -5.92
CA ALA A 531 11.58 -17.40 -6.99
C ALA A 531 11.74 -16.72 -8.37
N TYR A 532 11.61 -15.39 -8.48
CA TYR A 532 11.66 -14.68 -9.78
C TYR A 532 13.06 -14.11 -10.07
N SER A 533 13.49 -14.17 -11.33
CA SER A 533 14.82 -13.71 -11.79
C SER A 533 15.04 -12.19 -11.72
N TRP A 534 13.98 -11.39 -11.50
CA TRP A 534 14.07 -9.92 -11.47
C TRP A 534 13.58 -9.29 -10.16
N VAL A 535 14.35 -8.35 -9.63
CA VAL A 535 14.04 -7.60 -8.40
C VAL A 535 13.73 -6.13 -8.69
N ALA A 536 12.69 -5.57 -8.07
CA ALA A 536 12.39 -4.13 -8.11
C ALA A 536 11.56 -3.68 -6.91
N MET A 537 11.77 -2.45 -6.41
CA MET A 537 10.98 -1.90 -5.29
C MET A 537 9.45 -1.90 -5.55
N ARG A 538 9.00 -1.68 -6.80
CA ARG A 538 7.57 -1.75 -7.16
C ARG A 538 6.92 -3.10 -6.85
N PHE A 539 7.68 -4.20 -6.90
CA PHE A 539 7.13 -5.54 -6.66
C PHE A 539 6.80 -5.77 -5.17
N LEU A 540 7.32 -4.95 -4.24
CA LEU A 540 6.89 -5.00 -2.84
C LEU A 540 5.37 -4.82 -2.70
N GLU A 541 4.75 -4.02 -3.57
CA GLU A 541 3.33 -3.74 -3.50
C GLU A 541 2.48 -5.00 -3.76
N ASP A 542 2.98 -6.00 -4.49
CA ASP A 542 2.27 -7.29 -4.70
C ASP A 542 1.91 -8.04 -3.40
N PHE A 543 2.47 -7.62 -2.26
CA PHE A 543 2.12 -8.16 -0.95
C PHE A 543 2.04 -7.12 0.19
N MET A 544 2.56 -5.90 0.00
CA MET A 544 2.65 -4.90 1.07
C MET A 544 1.30 -4.55 1.72
N PRO A 545 0.17 -4.41 0.99
CA PRO A 545 -1.15 -4.23 1.62
C PRO A 545 -1.55 -5.34 2.58
N SER A 546 -1.26 -6.60 2.25
CA SER A 546 -1.52 -7.74 3.14
C SER A 546 -0.58 -7.74 4.35
N LEU A 547 0.72 -7.49 4.12
CA LEU A 547 1.75 -7.48 5.16
C LEU A 547 1.57 -6.34 6.18
N ILE A 548 1.23 -5.14 5.73
CA ILE A 548 1.10 -3.98 6.62
C ILE A 548 -0.17 -4.06 7.47
N LEU A 549 -1.26 -4.62 6.94
CA LEU A 549 -2.46 -4.96 7.74
C LEU A 549 -2.17 -6.03 8.79
N LEU A 550 -1.40 -7.08 8.48
CA LEU A 550 -0.92 -8.05 9.48
C LEU A 550 -0.09 -7.37 10.57
N SER A 551 0.76 -6.42 10.18
CA SER A 551 1.62 -5.68 11.10
C SER A 551 0.80 -4.80 12.05
N VAL A 552 -0.23 -4.13 11.54
CA VAL A 552 -1.20 -3.35 12.34
C VAL A 552 -1.97 -4.26 13.31
N ILE A 553 -2.49 -5.40 12.82
CA ILE A 553 -3.16 -6.41 13.66
C ILE A 553 -2.21 -6.92 14.77
N GLY A 554 -0.96 -7.21 14.44
CA GLY A 554 0.05 -7.69 15.39
C GLY A 554 0.41 -6.67 16.46
N PHE A 555 0.59 -5.41 16.05
CA PHE A 555 0.81 -4.30 16.98
C PHE A 555 -0.38 -4.12 17.94
N TRP A 556 -1.61 -4.17 17.43
CA TRP A 556 -2.80 -4.04 18.26
C TRP A 556 -3.00 -5.22 19.22
N GLN A 557 -2.70 -6.44 18.78
CA GLN A 557 -2.73 -7.63 19.64
C GLN A 557 -1.67 -7.57 20.74
N GLY A 558 -0.44 -7.14 20.43
CA GLY A 558 0.60 -6.93 21.46
C GLY A 558 0.24 -5.82 22.45
N TYR A 559 -0.40 -4.74 21.98
CA TYR A 559 -0.92 -3.67 22.83
C TYR A 559 -2.00 -4.16 23.81
N GLN A 560 -2.93 -5.02 23.36
CA GLN A 560 -3.91 -5.67 24.22
C GLN A 560 -3.27 -6.68 25.19
N PHE A 561 -2.33 -7.50 24.73
CA PHE A 561 -1.62 -8.49 25.54
C PHE A 561 -0.87 -7.85 26.72
N LEU A 562 -0.28 -6.67 26.50
CA LEU A 562 0.43 -5.93 27.54
C LEU A 562 -0.49 -5.06 28.43
N SER A 563 -1.82 -5.11 28.25
CA SER A 563 -2.80 -4.34 29.04
C SER A 563 -2.59 -4.44 30.55
N ARG A 564 -2.25 -5.63 31.07
CA ARG A 564 -2.01 -5.91 32.50
C ARG A 564 -0.63 -5.46 33.00
N LYS A 565 0.27 -4.95 32.14
CA LYS A 565 1.64 -4.51 32.48
C LYS A 565 1.88 -3.07 32.00
N PRO A 566 1.55 -2.03 32.80
CA PRO A 566 1.50 -0.63 32.32
C PRO A 566 2.84 -0.12 31.75
N THR A 567 3.97 -0.43 32.40
CA THR A 567 5.31 -0.04 31.91
C THR A 567 5.64 -0.72 30.59
N GLY A 568 5.44 -2.04 30.50
CA GLY A 568 5.67 -2.81 29.27
C GLY A 568 4.80 -2.33 28.11
N LYS A 569 3.51 -2.07 28.38
CA LYS A 569 2.58 -1.48 27.42
C LYS A 569 3.06 -0.12 26.90
N ARG A 570 3.53 0.77 27.78
CA ARG A 570 4.06 2.08 27.41
C ARG A 570 5.30 1.96 26.54
N LEU A 571 6.28 1.12 26.92
CA LEU A 571 7.49 0.89 26.13
C LEU A 571 7.17 0.29 24.75
N TYR A 572 6.32 -0.72 24.70
CA TYR A 572 5.85 -1.33 23.46
C TYR A 572 5.13 -0.33 22.53
N THR A 573 4.30 0.55 23.11
CA THR A 573 3.61 1.61 22.33
C THR A 573 4.61 2.63 21.78
N ILE A 574 5.60 3.06 22.58
CA ILE A 574 6.67 3.97 22.14
C ILE A 574 7.49 3.34 21.02
N PHE A 575 7.90 2.07 21.18
CA PHE A 575 8.66 1.32 20.20
C PHE A 575 7.88 1.17 18.87
N GLY A 576 6.60 0.77 18.93
CA GLY A 576 5.76 0.68 17.73
C GLY A 576 5.55 2.02 17.03
N ILE A 577 5.37 3.11 17.79
CA ILE A 577 5.30 4.46 17.21
C ILE A 577 6.63 4.87 16.58
N ALA A 578 7.77 4.53 17.18
CA ALA A 578 9.09 4.80 16.59
C ALA A 578 9.30 4.04 15.28
N LEU A 579 9.02 2.72 15.24
CA LEU A 579 9.19 1.92 14.03
C LEU A 579 8.27 2.36 12.88
N ALA A 580 7.02 2.72 13.15
CA ALA A 580 6.10 3.19 12.10
C ALA A 580 6.42 4.63 11.67
N SER A 581 6.85 5.51 12.59
CA SER A 581 7.37 6.84 12.21
C SER A 581 8.59 6.71 11.30
N ALA A 582 9.51 5.79 11.62
CA ALA A 582 10.66 5.49 10.77
C ALA A 582 10.23 4.90 9.42
N SER A 583 9.27 3.97 9.40
CA SER A 583 8.76 3.36 8.15
C SER A 583 8.17 4.41 7.21
N ILE A 584 7.35 5.33 7.73
CA ILE A 584 6.75 6.43 6.97
C ILE A 584 7.83 7.41 6.50
N LEU A 585 8.73 7.83 7.39
CA LEU A 585 9.80 8.78 7.06
C LEU A 585 10.73 8.23 5.98
N ILE A 586 11.21 6.99 6.13
CA ILE A 586 12.14 6.36 5.19
C ILE A 586 11.45 6.12 3.84
N SER A 587 10.22 5.59 3.81
CA SER A 587 9.45 5.43 2.57
C SER A 587 9.20 6.77 1.86
N THR A 588 8.94 7.85 2.62
CA THR A 588 8.77 9.20 2.07
C THR A 588 10.08 9.76 1.50
N LEU A 589 11.21 9.62 2.21
CA LEU A 589 12.51 10.10 1.74
C LEU A 589 13.01 9.31 0.52
N LEU A 590 12.83 7.99 0.50
CA LEU A 590 13.13 7.14 -0.67
C LEU A 590 12.34 7.57 -1.90
N ALA A 591 11.04 7.89 -1.74
CA ALA A 591 10.19 8.39 -2.82
C ALA A 591 10.54 9.81 -3.30
N ILE A 592 11.19 10.63 -2.46
CA ILE A 592 11.76 11.92 -2.87
C ILE A 592 13.08 11.71 -3.61
N SER A 593 13.91 10.76 -3.15
CA SER A 593 15.27 10.51 -3.68
C SER A 593 15.33 10.07 -5.13
N THR A 594 14.26 9.45 -5.63
CA THR A 594 14.14 9.00 -7.03
C THR A 594 13.73 10.09 -8.01
N ASN A 595 13.65 11.34 -7.58
CA ASN A 595 13.03 12.43 -8.35
C ASN A 595 13.96 13.59 -8.72
N ASP A 596 15.25 13.54 -8.37
CA ASP A 596 16.19 14.66 -8.57
C ASP A 596 16.19 15.16 -10.02
N ALA A 597 16.28 14.26 -11.02
CA ALA A 597 16.26 14.61 -12.44
C ALA A 597 14.99 15.37 -12.89
N ARG A 598 13.82 15.05 -12.31
CA ARG A 598 12.54 15.69 -12.68
C ARG A 598 12.36 17.04 -11.97
N PHE A 599 12.79 17.14 -10.72
CA PHE A 599 12.86 18.43 -10.01
C PHE A 599 13.81 19.41 -10.70
N GLU A 600 14.90 18.93 -11.30
CA GLU A 600 15.82 19.77 -12.10
C GLU A 600 15.25 20.12 -13.49
N LEU A 601 14.69 19.16 -14.23
CA LEU A 601 14.03 19.43 -15.51
C LEU A 601 12.90 20.45 -15.37
N ILE A 602 12.02 20.32 -14.37
CA ILE A 602 10.93 21.29 -14.16
C ILE A 602 11.48 22.68 -13.80
N ARG A 603 12.57 22.77 -13.02
CA ARG A 603 13.23 24.06 -12.74
C ARG A 603 13.71 24.76 -14.01
N LEU A 604 14.31 24.01 -14.95
CA LEU A 604 14.79 24.55 -16.22
C LEU A 604 13.68 25.11 -17.12
N PHE A 605 12.48 24.51 -17.08
CA PHE A 605 11.34 24.92 -17.92
C PHE A 605 10.36 25.91 -17.28
N THR A 606 10.35 26.07 -15.95
CA THR A 606 9.42 26.99 -15.25
C THR A 606 10.06 28.29 -14.77
N PHE A 607 11.38 28.38 -14.72
CA PHE A 607 12.10 29.59 -14.31
C PHE A 607 13.33 29.82 -15.20
N PRO A 608 13.23 30.66 -16.25
CA PRO A 608 14.40 31.29 -16.85
C PRO A 608 15.19 32.03 -15.75
N LYS A 609 16.52 31.99 -15.82
CA LYS A 609 17.40 32.73 -14.90
C LYS A 609 17.30 34.23 -15.09
#